data_AF-A0A2G9ZAG3-F1
#
_entry.id   AF-A0A2G9ZAG3-F1
#
_cell.length_a   1.000
_cell.length_b   1.000
_cell.length_c   1.000
_cell.angle_alpha   90.00
_cell.angle_beta   90.00
_cell.angle_gamma   90.00
#
_symmetry.space_group_name_H-M   'P 1'
#
loop_
_entity.id
_entity.type
_entity.pdbx_description
1 polymer ?
#
loop_
_entity_poly.entity_id
_entity_poly.type
_entity_poly.pdbx_seq_one_letter_code
_entity_poly.pdbx_strand_id
1 'polypeptide(L)' 'MTVQQLLEKAKIQKIGKTPVVVLPLDVWQSIEEQLEELEMRFSNPFRKKIAKARAEKKFYSSAEAKKLLKI' A
#
# COMPACT_ATOMS: atom_id res chain seq x y z
N MET A 1 -11.00 10.86 5.32
CA MET A 1 -12.11 10.08 5.91
C MET A 1 -11.53 8.84 6.54
N THR A 2 -12.04 8.40 7.68
CA THR A 2 -11.58 7.17 8.35
C THR A 2 -12.25 5.93 7.74
N VAL A 3 -11.62 4.76 7.87
CA VAL A 3 -12.13 3.48 7.34
C VAL A 3 -13.54 3.16 7.86
N GLN A 4 -13.86 3.51 9.11
CA GLN A 4 -15.21 3.38 9.66
C GLN A 4 -16.26 4.17 8.86
N GLN A 5 -15.93 5.38 8.39
CA GLN A 5 -16.87 6.23 7.64
C GLN A 5 -17.17 5.72 6.22
N LEU A 6 -16.24 4.96 5.64
CA LEU A 6 -16.44 4.30 4.34
C LEU A 6 -17.34 3.08 4.46
N LEU A 7 -17.22 2.32 5.56
CA LEU A 7 -18.04 1.13 5.82
C LEU A 7 -19.52 1.49 6.08
N GLU A 8 -19.80 2.59 6.77
CA GLU A 8 -21.19 3.03 7.01
C GLU A 8 -21.93 3.46 5.73
N LYS A 9 -21.21 3.93 4.70
CA LYS A 9 -21.80 4.31 3.41
C LYS A 9 -22.05 3.12 2.49
N ALA A 10 -21.46 1.97 2.79
CA ALA A 10 -21.54 0.83 1.89
C ALA A 10 -22.89 0.13 2.05
N LYS A 11 -23.74 0.20 1.02
CA LYS A 11 -25.00 -0.53 0.96
C LYS A 11 -24.70 -2.02 0.93
N ILE A 12 -24.99 -2.72 2.03
CA ILE A 12 -24.87 -4.17 2.12
C ILE A 12 -25.90 -4.80 1.18
N GLN A 13 -25.44 -5.42 0.10
CA GLN A 13 -26.26 -6.22 -0.81
C GLN A 13 -25.93 -7.70 -0.58
N LYS A 14 -26.89 -8.61 -0.74
CA LYS A 14 -26.65 -10.05 -0.57
C LYS A 14 -26.58 -10.72 -1.93
N ILE A 15 -25.54 -11.50 -2.19
CA ILE A 15 -25.48 -12.45 -3.30
C ILE A 15 -25.65 -13.84 -2.69
N GLY A 16 -26.83 -14.44 -2.88
CA GLY A 16 -27.20 -15.68 -2.19
C GLY A 16 -27.27 -15.50 -0.67
N LYS A 17 -26.52 -16.33 0.08
CA LYS A 17 -26.43 -16.25 1.54
C LYS A 17 -25.27 -15.38 2.04
N THR A 18 -24.40 -14.92 1.14
CA THR A 18 -23.19 -14.18 1.51
C THR A 18 -23.48 -12.67 1.48
N PRO A 19 -23.23 -11.94 2.57
CA PRO A 19 -23.29 -10.48 2.55
C PRO A 19 -22.14 -9.95 1.69
N VAL A 20 -22.46 -9.00 0.83
CA VAL A 20 -21.51 -8.39 -0.10
C VAL A 20 -21.56 -6.88 0.08
N VAL A 21 -20.39 -6.28 0.03
CA VAL A 21 -20.21 -4.84 0.18
C VAL A 21 -19.91 -4.29 -1.21
N VAL A 22 -20.78 -3.42 -1.72
CA VAL A 22 -20.55 -2.75 -3.00
C VAL A 22 -19.82 -1.46 -2.74
N LEU A 23 -18.62 -1.34 -3.30
CA LEU A 23 -17.77 -0.16 -3.19
C LEU A 23 -17.54 0.44 -4.58
N PRO A 24 -17.46 1.79 -4.67
CA PRO A 24 -16.91 2.45 -5.85
C PRO A 24 -15.48 1.96 -6.16
N LEU A 25 -15.12 1.90 -7.45
CA LEU A 25 -13.82 1.36 -7.89
C LEU A 25 -12.64 2.19 -7.39
N ASP A 26 -12.78 3.52 -7.35
CA ASP A 26 -11.77 4.45 -6.82
C ASP A 26 -11.51 4.21 -5.33
N VAL A 27 -12.56 3.93 -4.56
CA VAL A 27 -12.44 3.57 -3.13
C VAL A 27 -11.74 2.23 -2.97
N TRP A 28 -12.07 1.23 -3.80
CA TRP A 28 -11.39 -0.07 -3.78
C TRP A 28 -9.89 0.05 -4.10
N GLN A 29 -9.54 0.79 -5.14
CA GLN A 29 -8.14 1.03 -5.52
C GLN A 29 -7.35 1.70 -4.39
N SER A 30 -7.93 2.71 -3.73
CA SER A 30 -7.29 3.37 -2.59
C SER A 30 -7.07 2.41 -1.41
N ILE A 31 -7.96 1.44 -1.19
CA ILE A 31 -7.79 0.43 -0.14
C ILE A 31 -6.65 -0.54 -0.50
N GLU A 32 -6.57 -1.00 -1.75
CA GLU A 32 -5.47 -1.87 -2.21
C GLU A 32 -4.10 -1.20 -2.04
N GLU A 33 -3.96 0.06 -2.48
CA GLU A 33 -2.71 0.83 -2.31
C GLU A 33 -2.29 0.91 -0.83
N GLN A 34 -3.25 1.17 0.07
CA GLN A 34 -2.98 1.22 1.51
C GLN A 34 -2.62 -0.14 2.10
N LEU A 35 -3.21 -1.23 1.59
CA LEU A 35 -2.89 -2.58 2.04
C LEU A 35 -1.48 -2.99 1.61
N GLU A 36 -1.05 -2.64 0.40
CA GLU A 36 0.33 -2.86 -0.06
C GLU A 36 1.33 -2.08 0.80
N GLU A 37 1.05 -0.81 1.09
CA GLU A 37 1.87 -0.02 2.01
C GLU A 37 1.90 -0.62 3.42
N LEU A 38 0.77 -1.12 3.91
CA LEU A 38 0.66 -1.81 5.20
C LEU A 38 1.49 -3.08 5.25
N GLU A 39 1.44 -3.92 4.21
CA GLU A 39 2.27 -5.12 4.12
C GLU A 39 3.76 -4.77 4.10
N MET A 40 4.16 -3.78 3.29
CA MET A 40 5.54 -3.29 3.28
C MET A 40 5.94 -2.74 4.65
N ARG A 41 5.05 -2.01 5.30
CA ARG A 41 5.28 -1.40 6.61
C ARG A 41 5.32 -2.43 7.71
N PHE A 42 4.58 -3.54 7.65
CA PHE A 42 4.55 -4.57 8.70
C PHE A 42 5.49 -5.74 8.45
N SER A 43 5.99 -5.89 7.23
CA SER A 43 7.02 -6.87 6.91
C SER A 43 8.33 -6.57 7.64
N ASN A 44 8.62 -7.40 8.65
CA ASN A 44 9.89 -7.40 9.38
C ASN A 44 11.15 -7.43 8.48
N PRO A 45 11.22 -8.23 7.40
CA PRO A 45 12.38 -8.20 6.52
C PRO A 45 12.52 -6.88 5.74
N PHE A 46 11.42 -6.26 5.30
CA PHE A 46 11.48 -4.96 4.62
C PHE A 46 11.85 -3.83 5.58
N ARG A 47 11.31 -3.81 6.81
CA ARG A 47 11.74 -2.84 7.84
C ARG A 47 13.25 -2.87 8.07
N LYS A 48 13.84 -4.06 8.24
CA LYS A 48 15.29 -4.21 8.44
C LYS A 48 16.09 -3.75 7.22
N LYS A 49 15.66 -4.12 6.01
CA LYS A 49 16.31 -3.69 4.76
C LYS A 49 16.24 -2.17 4.56
N ILE A 50 15.08 -1.55 4.80
CA ILE A 50 14.88 -0.10 4.71
C ILE A 50 15.72 0.63 5.76
N ALA A 51 15.73 0.16 7.01
CA ALA A 51 16.55 0.74 8.07
C ALA A 51 18.05 0.66 7.72
N LYS A 52 18.51 -0.49 7.22
CA LYS A 52 19.89 -0.67 6.74
C LYS A 52 20.22 0.27 5.58
N ALA A 53 19.37 0.35 4.56
CA ALA A 53 19.57 1.24 3.42
C ALA A 53 19.61 2.73 3.82
N ARG A 54 18.77 3.14 4.78
CA ARG A 54 18.80 4.50 5.34
C ARG A 54 20.07 4.78 6.16
N ALA A 55 20.54 3.80 6.93
CA ALA A 55 21.78 3.92 7.71
C ALA A 55 23.01 4.02 6.81
N GLU A 56 23.01 3.34 5.66
CA GLU A 56 24.10 3.39 4.68
C GLU A 56 24.28 4.79 4.05
N LYS A 57 23.30 5.70 4.15
CA LYS A 57 23.35 7.13 3.72
C LYS A 57 24.01 7.39 2.36
N LYS A 58 23.98 6.42 1.45
CA LYS A 58 24.47 6.60 0.09
C LYS A 58 23.39 7.31 -0.72
N PHE A 59 23.43 8.64 -0.68
CA PHE A 59 22.62 9.47 -1.55
C PHE A 59 23.29 9.48 -2.92
N TYR A 60 22.65 8.81 -3.87
CA TYR A 60 23.03 8.92 -5.27
C TYR A 60 22.12 9.94 -5.94
N SER A 61 22.70 10.80 -6.77
CA SER A 61 21.93 11.57 -7.73
C SER A 61 21.25 10.61 -8.72
N SER A 62 20.17 11.08 -9.37
CA SER A 62 19.47 10.32 -10.39
C SER A 62 20.39 9.86 -11.53
N ALA A 63 21.41 10.67 -11.88
CA ALA A 63 22.41 10.34 -12.89
C ALA A 63 23.37 9.23 -12.44
N GLU A 64 23.78 9.23 -11.17
CA GLU A 64 24.64 8.18 -10.60
C GLU A 64 23.90 6.86 -10.45
N ALA A 65 22.63 6.90 -10.03
CA ALA A 65 21.79 5.72 -9.91
C ALA A 65 21.60 5.02 -11.26
N LYS A 66 21.36 5.78 -12.34
CA LYS A 66 21.25 5.25 -13.72
C LYS A 66 22.51 4.52 -14.16
N LYS A 67 23.69 5.12 -13.94
CA LYS A 67 24.98 4.49 -14.26
C LYS A 67 25.22 3.20 -13.47
N LEU A 68 24.87 3.18 -12.18
CA LEU A 68 25.03 2.01 -11.31
C LEU A 68 24.10 0.86 -11.69
N LEU A 69 22.87 1.17 -12.08
CA LEU A 69 21.83 0.19 -12.38
C LEU A 69 21.80 -0.22 -13.87
N LYS A 70 22.62 0.42 -14.72
CA LYS A 70 22.69 0.20 -16.17
C LYS A 70 21.33 0.40 -16.87
N ILE A 71 20.60 1.42 -16.45
CA ILE A 71 19.30 1.87 -17.00
C ILE A 71 19.34 3.36 -17.33
#